data_AF-V9HJN2-F1
#
_entry.id   AF-V9HJN2-F1
#
_cell.length_a   1.000
_cell.length_b   1.000
_cell.length_c   1.000
_cell.angle_alpha   90.00
_cell.angle_beta   90.00
_cell.angle_gamma   90.00
#
_symmetry.space_group_name_H-M   'P 1'
#
loop_
_entity.id
_entity.type
_entity.pdbx_description
1 polymer ?
#
loop_
_entity_poly.entity_id
_entity_poly.type
_entity_poly.pdbx_seq_one_letter_code
_entity_poly.pdbx_strand_id
1 'polypeptide(L)' 'MRKEELIAFLNKQTTELDELDDGLVRSLIEQITVYGIERLIIEFKSGAKATI' A
#
# COMPACT_ATOMS: atom_id res chain seq x y z
N MET A 1 -21.42 -17.03 -5.91
CA MET A 1 -19.97 -17.25 -6.00
C MET A 1 -19.52 -18.12 -4.84
N ARG A 2 -18.72 -19.15 -5.09
CA ARG A 2 -18.07 -19.96 -4.04
C ARG A 2 -16.82 -19.25 -3.52
N LYS A 3 -16.46 -19.48 -2.25
CA LYS A 3 -15.27 -18.92 -1.59
C LYS A 3 -14.00 -19.02 -2.46
N GLU A 4 -13.81 -20.13 -3.15
CA GLU A 4 -12.67 -20.39 -4.03
C GLU A 4 -12.62 -19.45 -5.24
N GLU A 5 -13.77 -19.11 -5.83
CA GLU A 5 -13.85 -18.15 -6.94
C GLU A 5 -13.50 -16.74 -6.49
N LEU A 6 -13.89 -16.37 -5.26
CA LEU A 6 -13.64 -15.06 -4.68
C LEU A 6 -12.14 -14.89 -4.32
N ILE A 7 -11.52 -15.95 -3.79
CA ILE A 7 -10.07 -15.99 -3.54
C ILE A 7 -9.29 -15.92 -4.87
N ALA A 8 -9.69 -16.70 -5.89
CA ALA A 8 -9.06 -16.66 -7.21
C ALA A 8 -9.22 -15.29 -7.89
N PHE A 9 -10.35 -14.61 -7.67
CA PHE A 9 -10.58 -13.26 -8.16
C PHE A 9 -9.69 -12.23 -7.47
N LEU A 10 -9.58 -12.28 -6.14
CA LEU A 10 -8.71 -11.38 -5.37
C LEU A 10 -7.23 -11.57 -5.70
N ASN A 11 -6.77 -12.82 -5.82
CA ASN A 11 -5.39 -13.13 -6.19
C ASN A 11 -5.03 -12.69 -7.63
N LYS A 12 -6.03 -12.55 -8.52
CA LYS A 12 -5.85 -11.96 -9.85
C LYS A 12 -5.75 -10.43 -9.83
N GLN A 13 -6.16 -9.78 -8.75
CA GLN A 13 -6.13 -8.31 -8.61
C GLN A 13 -4.84 -7.83 -7.93
N THR A 14 -4.13 -8.70 -7.22
CA THR A 14 -2.82 -8.42 -6.65
C THR A 14 -1.74 -8.66 -7.69
N THR A 15 -1.47 -7.63 -8.50
CA THR A 15 -0.30 -7.61 -9.38
C THR A 15 0.87 -7.02 -8.61
N GLU A 16 1.98 -7.74 -8.49
CA GLU A 16 3.25 -7.14 -8.07
C GLU A 16 3.63 -6.09 -9.12
N LEU A 17 3.69 -4.83 -8.70
CA LEU A 17 4.13 -3.75 -9.57
C LEU A 17 5.66 -3.76 -9.57
N ASP A 18 6.26 -4.22 -10.67
CA ASP A 18 7.71 -4.24 -10.86
C ASP A 18 8.33 -2.83 -10.86
N GLU A 19 7.53 -1.82 -11.24
CA GLU A 19 7.90 -0.41 -11.19
C GLU A 19 6.78 0.40 -10.51
N LEU A 20 7.11 1.02 -9.38
CA LEU A 20 6.24 1.94 -8.68
C LEU A 20 6.44 3.34 -9.27
N ASP A 21 5.47 3.83 -10.03
CA ASP A 21 5.45 5.24 -10.44
C ASP A 21 5.31 6.13 -9.19
N ASP A 22 6.13 7.18 -9.10
CA ASP A 22 6.11 8.14 -7.98
C ASP A 22 4.72 8.75 -7.79
N GLY A 23 3.99 8.97 -8.89
CA GLY A 23 2.60 9.44 -8.87
C GLY A 23 1.65 8.46 -8.17
N LEU A 24 1.78 7.17 -8.50
CA LEU A 24 1.00 6.11 -7.87
C LEU A 24 1.34 5.97 -6.38
N VAL A 25 2.63 5.97 -6.01
CA VAL A 25 3.05 5.91 -4.59
C VAL A 25 2.46 7.06 -3.80
N ARG A 26 2.56 8.30 -4.32
CA ARG A 26 1.97 9.49 -3.68
C ARG A 26 0.46 9.38 -3.56
N SER A 27 -0.22 8.75 -4.52
CA SER A 27 -1.68 8.59 -4.48
C SER A 27 -2.16 7.64 -3.37
N LEU A 28 -1.33 6.67 -2.97
CA LEU A 28 -1.64 5.68 -1.95
C LEU A 28 -1.40 6.18 -0.52
N ILE A 29 -0.54 7.18 -0.37
CA ILE A 29 -0.20 7.78 0.93
C ILE A 29 -1.35 8.69 1.38
N GLU A 30 -1.75 8.53 2.64
CA GLU A 30 -2.67 9.43 3.33
C GLU A 30 -1.89 10.51 4.08
N GLN A 31 -0.90 10.10 4.88
CA GLN A 31 -0.11 11.00 5.71
C GLN A 31 1.32 10.50 5.87
N ILE A 32 2.26 11.45 5.91
CA ILE A 32 3.65 11.21 6.31
C ILE A 32 3.92 12.03 7.56
N THR A 33 4.43 11.39 8.61
CA THR A 33 4.81 12.03 9.87
C THR A 33 6.30 11.82 10.13
N VAL A 34 7.04 12.92 10.24
CA VAL A 34 8.48 12.92 10.49
C VAL A 34 8.72 13.17 11.99
N TYR A 35 9.41 12.24 12.65
CA TYR A 35 9.82 12.36 14.05
C TYR A 35 11.35 12.51 14.12
N GLY A 36 11.82 13.76 14.07
CA GLY A 36 13.26 14.04 14.05
C GLY A 36 13.95 13.52 12.79
N ILE A 37 15.23 13.19 12.88
CA ILE A 37 16.06 12.80 11.72
C ILE A 37 15.94 11.29 11.41
N GLU A 38 15.54 10.48 12.39
CA GLU A 38 15.70 9.01 12.33
C GLU A 38 14.39 8.23 12.24
N ARG A 39 13.22 8.88 12.28
CA ARG A 39 11.95 8.16 12.27
C ARG A 39 10.94 8.80 11.33
N LEU A 40 10.41 7.97 10.44
CA LEU A 40 9.33 8.31 9.53
C LEU A 40 8.17 7.34 9.72
N ILE A 41 6.95 7.86 9.86
CA ILE A 41 5.73 7.05 9.82
C ILE A 41 4.97 7.41 8.55
N ILE A 42 4.67 6.41 7.73
CA ILE A 42 3.84 6.53 6.53
C ILE A 42 2.53 5.80 6.80
N GLU A 43 1.42 6.53 6.69
CA GLU A 43 0.07 5.99 6.74
C GLU A 43 -0.50 5.97 5.32
N PHE A 44 -0.96 4.79 4.89
CA PHE A 44 -1.58 4.60 3.58
C PHE A 44 -3.10 4.73 3.70
N LYS A 45 -3.76 5.10 2.60
CA LYS A 45 -5.24 5.16 2.49
C LYS A 45 -5.94 3.84 2.80
N SER A 46 -5.23 2.73 2.63
CA SER A 46 -5.71 1.40 3.01
C SER A 46 -5.74 1.15 4.52
N GLY A 47 -5.18 2.06 5.33
CA GLY A 47 -4.99 1.91 6.77
C GLY A 47 -3.69 1.18 7.15
N ALA A 48 -2.91 0.69 6.17
CA ALA A 48 -1.59 0.12 6.42
C ALA A 48 -0.62 1.17 6.96
N LYS A 49 0.36 0.74 7.77
CA LYS A 49 1.38 1.62 8.34
C LYS A 49 2.77 1.05 8.09
N ALA A 50 3.69 1.90 7.66
CA ALA A 50 5.11 1.60 7.57
C ALA A 50 5.90 2.54 8.48
N THR A 51 6.91 2.01 9.16
CA THR A 51 7.85 2.78 9.97
C THR A 51 9.25 2.54 9.43
N ILE A 52 9.94 3.63 9.13
CA ILE A 52 11.32 3.68 8.65
C ILE A 52 12.15 4.39 9.71
#